data_AF-A0A7X8E0C7-F1
#
_entry.id   AF-A0A7X8E0C7-F1
#
_cell.length_a   1.000
_cell.length_b   1.000
_cell.length_c   1.000
_cell.angle_alpha   90.00
_cell.angle_beta   90.00
_cell.angle_gamma   90.00
#
_symmetry.space_group_name_H-M   'P 1'
#
loop_
_entity.id
_entity.type
_entity.pdbx_description
1 polymer ?
#
loop_
_entity_poly.entity_id
_entity_poly.type
_entity_poly.pdbx_seq_one_letter_code
_entity_poly.pdbx_strand_id
1 'polypeptide(L)'
;MTRIKKNRATGQTGARKSSQESIQASKARKRKAKRKGLPPGSRHNVAGSAGQQEKDLAKDPRLGSKKPIPLVVESKKTKSAATDKASEIAKVTPVEDIASELLPAEQELEQLESNERLNALLDDVDAGKPLSKEDAAWLDKTLARHQQLLEQLGLLDDEAEAESLEGDDLWTRFMDAEVDPAQYQDQEDKS
;
A
#
# COMPACT_ATOMS: atom_id res chain seq x y z
N MET A 1 -53.62 20.26 -54.22
CA MET A 1 -52.23 20.43 -53.72
C MET A 1 -52.22 19.81 -52.32
N THR A 2 -51.44 18.81 -51.90
CA THR A 2 -50.03 18.49 -52.16
C THR A 2 -49.75 17.01 -51.80
N ARG A 3 -49.20 16.21 -52.71
CA ARG A 3 -48.64 14.88 -52.37
C ARG A 3 -47.13 15.03 -52.13
N ILE A 4 -46.68 14.88 -50.89
CA ILE A 4 -45.26 14.81 -50.56
C ILE A 4 -44.84 13.34 -50.61
N LYS A 5 -44.01 12.97 -51.59
CA LYS A 5 -43.43 11.63 -51.68
C LYS A 5 -42.18 11.56 -50.80
N LYS A 6 -42.12 10.56 -49.91
CA LYS A 6 -40.92 10.25 -49.10
C LYS A 6 -39.95 9.41 -49.95
N ASN A 7 -38.78 9.95 -50.26
CA ASN A 7 -37.69 9.17 -50.86
C ASN A 7 -36.90 8.48 -49.74
N ARG A 8 -36.69 7.16 -49.86
CA ARG A 8 -35.74 6.43 -49.01
C ARG A 8 -34.38 6.47 -49.69
N ALA A 9 -33.38 7.05 -49.04
CA ALA A 9 -32.01 6.99 -49.53
C ALA A 9 -31.57 5.53 -49.58
N THR A 10 -31.15 5.04 -50.76
CA THR A 10 -30.53 3.72 -50.86
C THR A 10 -29.16 3.82 -50.19
N GLY A 11 -29.01 3.11 -49.08
CA GLY A 11 -27.74 3.00 -48.38
C GLY A 11 -26.66 2.43 -49.31
N GLN A 12 -25.41 2.76 -49.02
CA GLN A 12 -24.31 2.31 -49.87
C GLN A 12 -24.15 0.79 -49.80
N THR A 13 -24.34 0.11 -50.93
CA THR A 13 -24.16 -1.34 -51.07
C THR A 13 -22.69 -1.68 -51.23
N GLY A 14 -22.02 -1.91 -50.10
CA GLY A 14 -20.67 -2.47 -50.04
C GLY A 14 -19.56 -1.47 -49.71
N ALA A 15 -18.42 -2.01 -49.26
CA ALA A 15 -17.26 -1.22 -48.87
C ALA A 15 -16.66 -0.50 -50.10
N ARG A 16 -16.39 0.81 -49.94
CA ARG A 16 -15.72 1.61 -50.97
C ARG A 16 -14.32 1.04 -51.23
N LYS A 17 -13.95 0.91 -52.50
CA LYS A 17 -12.58 0.59 -52.89
C LYS A 17 -11.66 1.69 -52.38
N SER A 18 -10.60 1.32 -51.68
CA SER A 18 -9.63 2.27 -51.15
C SER A 18 -8.75 2.83 -52.28
N SER A 19 -8.27 4.07 -52.14
CA SER A 19 -7.40 4.70 -53.14
C SER A 19 -6.10 3.92 -53.33
N GLN A 20 -5.53 3.94 -54.54
CA GLN A 20 -4.30 3.23 -54.88
C GLN A 20 -3.14 3.58 -53.93
N GLU A 21 -3.04 4.85 -53.53
CA GLU A 21 -2.06 5.33 -52.54
C GLU A 21 -2.25 4.67 -51.16
N SER A 22 -3.49 4.55 -50.69
CA SER A 22 -3.79 3.92 -49.40
C SER A 22 -3.46 2.43 -49.38
N ILE A 23 -3.60 1.76 -50.53
CA ILE A 23 -3.22 0.34 -50.70
C ILE A 23 -1.69 0.22 -50.64
N GLN A 24 -0.95 1.10 -51.32
CA GLN A 24 0.52 1.11 -51.26
C GLN A 24 1.04 1.40 -49.85
N ALA A 25 0.47 2.41 -49.18
CA ALA A 25 0.82 2.74 -47.79
C ALA A 25 0.56 1.55 -46.84
N SER A 26 -0.56 0.85 -47.01
CA SER A 26 -0.89 -0.34 -46.23
C SER A 26 0.09 -1.50 -46.48
N LYS A 27 0.49 -1.73 -47.74
CA LYS A 27 1.53 -2.72 -48.08
C LYS A 27 2.89 -2.36 -47.47
N ALA A 28 3.27 -1.08 -47.48
CA ALA A 28 4.50 -0.60 -46.87
C ALA A 28 4.50 -0.78 -45.34
N ARG A 29 3.39 -0.44 -44.67
CA ARG A 29 3.19 -0.70 -43.23
C ARG A 29 3.29 -2.19 -42.90
N LYS A 30 2.65 -3.06 -43.71
CA LYS A 30 2.72 -4.52 -43.55
C LYS A 30 4.14 -5.06 -43.71
N ARG A 31 4.92 -4.56 -44.68
CA ARG A 31 6.34 -4.93 -44.84
C ARG A 31 7.18 -4.51 -43.63
N LYS A 32 6.98 -3.29 -43.11
CA LYS A 32 7.66 -2.81 -41.90
C LYS A 32 7.30 -3.65 -40.66
N ALA A 33 6.02 -3.97 -40.50
CA ALA A 33 5.51 -4.78 -39.38
C ALA A 33 5.94 -6.25 -39.44
N LYS A 34 6.22 -6.82 -40.62
CA LYS A 34 6.79 -8.17 -40.74
C LYS A 34 8.26 -8.26 -40.34
N ARG A 35 9.01 -7.15 -40.51
CA ARG A 35 10.44 -7.09 -40.16
C ARG A 35 10.64 -6.86 -38.66
N LYS A 36 9.71 -6.15 -38.02
CA LYS A 36 9.65 -6.07 -36.56
C LYS A 36 9.00 -7.38 -36.07
N GLY A 37 9.66 -8.15 -35.21
CA GLY A 37 9.06 -9.37 -34.64
C GLY A 37 7.78 -9.09 -33.86
N LEU A 38 7.17 -10.15 -33.32
CA LEU A 38 6.06 -9.99 -32.37
C LEU A 38 6.54 -9.14 -31.17
N PRO A 39 5.68 -8.25 -30.63
CA PRO A 39 6.01 -7.52 -29.43
C PRO A 39 6.27 -8.50 -28.28
N PRO A 40 7.10 -8.11 -27.29
CA PRO A 40 7.32 -8.93 -26.11
C PRO A 40 6.00 -9.27 -25.42
N GLY A 41 5.90 -10.49 -24.90
CA GLY A 41 4.71 -10.96 -24.19
C GLY A 41 4.43 -10.14 -22.93
N SER A 42 3.22 -10.32 -22.35
CA SER A 42 2.72 -9.56 -21.20
C SER A 42 3.70 -9.49 -20.01
N ARG A 43 4.51 -10.54 -19.80
CA ARG A 43 5.52 -10.60 -18.73
C ARG A 43 6.65 -9.58 -18.87
N HIS A 44 6.99 -9.19 -20.10
CA HIS A 44 8.12 -8.34 -20.43
C HIS A 44 7.69 -6.93 -20.86
N ASN A 45 6.42 -6.76 -21.23
CA ASN A 45 5.81 -5.43 -21.30
C ASN A 45 5.37 -5.05 -19.90
N VAL A 46 6.29 -4.49 -19.11
CA VAL A 46 5.91 -3.72 -17.91
C VAL A 46 4.96 -2.65 -18.41
N ALA A 47 3.67 -2.81 -18.12
CA ALA A 47 2.68 -1.81 -18.44
C ALA A 47 3.11 -0.55 -17.69
N GLY A 48 3.73 0.40 -18.41
CA GLY A 48 3.92 1.74 -17.90
C GLY A 48 2.56 2.20 -17.37
N SER A 49 2.56 2.82 -16.20
CA SER A 49 1.39 3.27 -15.45
C SER A 49 0.61 4.38 -16.17
N ALA A 50 0.35 4.23 -17.46
CA ALA A 50 -0.65 4.98 -18.17
C ALA A 50 -1.98 4.56 -17.58
N GLY A 51 -2.54 5.41 -16.72
CA GLY A 51 -3.87 5.29 -16.16
C GLY A 51 -4.88 5.09 -17.28
N GLN A 52 -5.10 3.83 -17.63
CA GLN A 52 -6.23 3.41 -18.43
C GLN A 52 -7.43 3.69 -17.54
N GLN A 53 -8.14 4.78 -17.83
CA GLN A 53 -9.49 4.96 -17.33
C GLN A 53 -10.30 3.78 -17.87
N GLU A 54 -10.44 2.74 -17.03
CA GLU A 54 -11.33 1.63 -17.30
C GLU A 54 -12.72 2.22 -17.48
N LYS A 55 -13.18 2.24 -18.73
CA LYS A 55 -14.57 2.54 -19.04
C LYS A 55 -15.43 1.53 -18.29
N ASP A 56 -16.51 2.00 -17.68
CA ASP A 56 -17.50 1.17 -16.98
C ASP A 56 -18.21 0.23 -17.96
N LEU A 57 -17.52 -0.84 -18.31
CA LEU A 57 -18.09 -2.03 -18.92
C LEU A 57 -18.65 -2.89 -17.78
N ALA A 58 -19.78 -3.55 -18.02
CA ALA A 58 -20.38 -4.48 -17.09
C ALA A 58 -19.34 -5.56 -16.73
N LYS A 59 -18.81 -5.49 -15.51
CA LYS A 59 -17.84 -6.44 -14.95
C LYS A 59 -18.58 -7.73 -14.57
N ASP A 60 -17.93 -8.87 -14.76
CA ASP A 60 -18.48 -10.18 -14.41
C ASP A 60 -18.81 -10.23 -12.90
N PRO A 61 -20.04 -10.60 -12.49
CA PRO A 61 -20.43 -10.66 -11.08
C PRO A 61 -19.59 -11.63 -10.24
N ARG A 62 -18.88 -12.58 -10.87
CA ARG A 62 -17.96 -13.49 -10.18
C ARG A 62 -16.62 -12.84 -9.84
N LEU A 63 -16.27 -11.72 -10.48
CA LEU A 63 -15.06 -10.96 -10.18
C LEU A 63 -15.37 -9.92 -9.11
N GLY A 64 -14.79 -10.11 -7.91
CA GLY A 64 -14.89 -9.16 -6.81
C GLY A 64 -14.24 -7.80 -7.12
N SER A 65 -14.45 -6.83 -6.23
CA SER A 65 -13.87 -5.49 -6.39
C SER A 65 -12.34 -5.51 -6.24
N LYS A 66 -11.61 -5.23 -7.33
CA LYS A 66 -10.15 -5.03 -7.34
C LYS A 66 -9.74 -3.56 -7.23
N LYS A 67 -10.59 -2.71 -6.65
CA LYS A 67 -10.26 -1.29 -6.47
C LYS A 67 -9.18 -1.17 -5.39
N PRO A 68 -8.03 -0.51 -5.66
CA PRO A 68 -7.00 -0.34 -4.65
C PRO A 68 -7.56 0.50 -3.49
N ILE A 69 -7.36 0.02 -2.27
CA ILE A 69 -7.71 0.73 -1.05
C ILE A 69 -6.47 1.52 -0.63
N PRO A 70 -6.54 2.85 -0.50
CA PRO A 70 -5.41 3.65 -0.06
C PRO A 70 -5.05 3.28 1.39
N LEU A 71 -3.76 3.10 1.68
CA LEU A 71 -3.29 2.77 3.02
C LEU A 71 -3.42 3.94 4.01
N VAL A 72 -3.42 5.17 3.50
CA VAL A 72 -3.60 6.37 4.30
C VAL A 72 -5.01 6.91 4.07
N VAL A 73 -5.79 6.99 5.15
CA VAL A 73 -7.13 7.60 5.13
C VAL A 73 -6.93 9.11 5.15
N GLU A 74 -6.73 9.72 3.98
CA GLU A 74 -6.92 11.16 3.87
C GLU A 74 -8.39 11.47 4.16
N SER A 75 -8.65 12.12 5.29
CA SER A 75 -9.97 12.62 5.64
C SER A 75 -10.39 13.60 4.56
N LYS A 76 -11.18 13.10 3.60
CA LYS A 76 -11.84 13.93 2.61
C LYS A 76 -12.65 14.94 3.40
N LYS A 77 -12.18 16.19 3.42
CA LYS A 77 -12.95 17.36 3.86
C LYS A 77 -14.27 17.31 3.10
N THR A 78 -15.30 16.78 3.74
CA THR A 78 -16.65 16.79 3.22
C THR A 78 -17.02 18.26 3.15
N LYS A 79 -17.12 18.79 1.93
CA LYS A 79 -17.80 20.05 1.71
C LYS A 79 -19.22 19.82 2.18
N SER A 80 -19.55 20.40 3.33
CA SER A 80 -20.85 20.40 3.96
C SER A 80 -21.85 21.04 3.01
N ALA A 81 -22.68 20.20 2.39
CA ALA A 81 -23.99 20.62 1.90
C ALA A 81 -24.96 20.41 3.07
N ALA A 82 -25.48 21.51 3.57
CA ALA A 82 -26.47 21.58 4.63
C ALA A 82 -27.74 20.79 4.28
N THR A 83 -28.24 20.01 5.23
CA THR A 83 -29.68 19.83 5.45
C THR A 83 -29.92 19.51 6.92
N ASP A 84 -30.63 20.42 7.57
CA ASP A 84 -31.12 20.34 8.93
C ASP A 84 -32.06 19.14 9.12
N LYS A 85 -31.80 18.30 10.14
CA LYS A 85 -32.84 17.78 11.03
C LYS A 85 -32.27 17.45 12.40
N ALA A 86 -32.87 18.07 13.40
CA ALA A 86 -32.64 17.86 14.82
C ALA A 86 -33.16 16.50 15.29
N SER A 87 -32.39 15.85 16.16
CA SER A 87 -32.91 14.96 17.21
C SER A 87 -31.89 14.88 18.35
N GLU A 88 -32.11 15.74 19.33
CA GLU A 88 -32.20 15.43 20.77
C GLU A 88 -31.36 14.26 21.35
N ILE A 89 -30.36 14.68 22.14
CA ILE A 89 -29.90 14.11 23.43
C ILE A 89 -29.52 12.62 23.44
N ALA A 90 -28.22 12.38 23.24
CA ALA A 90 -27.51 11.35 23.96
C ALA A 90 -26.25 11.98 24.59
N LYS A 91 -26.19 11.94 25.92
CA LYS A 91 -25.05 12.35 26.74
C LYS A 91 -23.87 11.42 26.43
N VAL A 92 -23.03 11.79 25.48
CA VAL A 92 -21.73 11.14 25.25
C VAL A 92 -20.71 11.91 26.09
N THR A 93 -20.02 11.17 26.95
CA THR A 93 -18.84 11.58 27.71
C THR A 93 -17.86 12.34 26.81
N PRO A 94 -17.23 13.42 27.27
CA PRO A 94 -16.28 14.17 26.45
C PRO A 94 -15.13 13.23 26.08
N VAL A 95 -15.06 12.90 24.79
CA VAL A 95 -13.93 12.23 24.15
C VAL A 95 -12.81 13.28 24.10
N GLU A 96 -12.05 13.39 25.19
CA GLU A 96 -10.79 14.15 25.21
C GLU A 96 -9.61 13.30 24.68
N ASP A 97 -9.85 12.03 24.35
CA ASP A 97 -8.82 11.05 24.00
C ASP A 97 -8.32 11.10 22.54
N ILE A 98 -8.92 11.93 21.67
CA ILE A 98 -8.49 12.02 20.26
C ILE A 98 -7.39 13.08 20.05
N ALA A 99 -7.18 13.98 21.03
CA ALA A 99 -6.17 15.03 20.91
C ALA A 99 -4.73 14.54 21.16
N SER A 100 -4.56 13.35 21.77
CA SER A 100 -3.28 12.66 21.91
C SER A 100 -2.83 11.90 20.65
N GLU A 101 -3.65 11.86 19.59
CA GLU A 101 -3.31 11.16 18.34
C GLU A 101 -2.53 12.01 17.32
N LEU A 102 -2.21 13.28 17.62
CA LEU A 102 -1.44 14.11 16.68
C LEU A 102 0.07 13.86 16.68
N LEU A 103 0.56 13.04 17.62
CA LEU A 103 1.82 12.32 17.49
C LEU A 103 1.48 10.83 17.65
N PRO A 104 1.78 9.97 16.67
CA PRO A 104 1.69 8.53 16.91
C PRO A 104 2.57 8.20 18.12
N ALA A 105 2.10 7.34 19.03
CA ALA A 105 2.81 7.02 20.27
C ALA A 105 4.27 6.57 20.01
N GLU A 106 4.51 5.91 18.87
CA GLU A 106 5.84 5.57 18.35
C GLU A 106 6.73 6.80 18.13
N GLN A 107 6.20 7.88 17.54
CA GLN A 107 6.97 9.10 17.29
C GLN A 107 7.25 9.88 18.58
N GLU A 108 6.36 9.84 19.57
CA GLU A 108 6.66 10.41 20.90
C GLU A 108 7.77 9.60 21.60
N LEU A 109 7.73 8.27 21.48
CA LEU A 109 8.75 7.38 22.02
C LEU A 109 10.12 7.66 21.37
N GLU A 110 10.19 7.74 20.04
CA GLU A 110 11.41 8.11 19.30
C GLU A 110 11.96 9.48 19.71
N GLN A 111 11.10 10.45 20.00
CA GLN A 111 11.52 11.78 20.48
C GLN A 111 12.12 11.73 21.88
N LEU A 112 11.58 10.88 22.77
CA LEU A 112 12.16 10.69 24.10
C LEU A 112 13.52 10.01 24.02
N GLU A 113 13.66 8.96 23.20
CA GLU A 113 14.93 8.23 23.01
C GLU A 113 16.01 9.08 22.33
N SER A 114 15.62 9.97 21.42
CA SER A 114 16.54 10.92 20.78
C SER A 114 16.84 12.16 21.62
N ASN A 115 16.29 12.29 22.82
CA ASN A 115 16.49 13.47 23.66
C ASN A 115 17.90 13.54 24.25
N GLU A 116 18.68 14.55 23.85
CA GLU A 116 20.07 14.74 24.31
C GLU A 116 20.18 14.89 25.83
N ARG A 117 19.21 15.53 26.49
CA ARG A 117 19.22 15.72 27.95
C ARG A 117 19.00 14.40 28.68
N LEU A 118 18.09 13.57 28.20
CA LEU A 118 17.85 12.24 28.77
C LEU A 118 19.13 11.40 28.70
N ASN A 119 19.75 11.36 27.51
CA ASN A 119 20.96 10.59 27.27
C ASN A 119 22.13 11.06 28.17
N ALA A 120 22.35 12.38 28.28
CA ALA A 120 23.40 12.91 29.15
C ALA A 120 23.20 12.57 30.64
N LEU A 121 21.95 12.58 31.12
CA LEU A 121 21.64 12.22 32.50
C LEU A 121 21.84 10.71 32.76
N LEU A 122 21.50 9.85 31.79
CA LEU A 122 21.77 8.42 31.86
C LEU A 122 23.28 8.13 31.89
N ASP A 123 24.06 8.79 31.03
CA ASP A 123 25.52 8.69 31.03
C ASP A 123 26.13 9.08 32.40
N ASP A 124 25.60 10.13 33.03
CA ASP A 124 26.04 10.57 34.35
C ASP A 124 25.67 9.57 35.47
N VAL A 125 24.50 8.93 35.38
CA VAL A 125 24.09 7.83 36.27
C VAL A 125 25.00 6.62 36.09
N ASP A 126 25.31 6.23 34.85
CA ASP A 126 26.22 5.13 34.53
C ASP A 126 27.65 5.40 34.99
N ALA A 127 28.09 6.66 34.88
CA ALA A 127 29.36 7.14 35.42
C ALA A 127 29.37 7.24 36.96
N GLY A 128 28.24 6.99 37.63
CA GLY A 128 28.10 7.06 39.08
C GLY A 128 28.17 8.47 39.66
N LYS A 129 27.93 9.51 38.85
CA LYS A 129 27.92 10.90 39.32
C LYS A 129 26.58 11.19 40.04
N PRO A 130 26.59 11.96 41.13
CA PRO A 130 25.35 12.31 41.82
C PRO A 130 24.55 13.34 41.00
N LEU A 131 23.30 13.00 40.67
CA LEU A 131 22.34 13.93 40.05
C LEU A 131 21.74 14.90 41.08
N SER A 132 21.33 16.07 40.61
CA SER A 132 20.51 16.99 41.40
C SER A 132 19.13 16.37 41.66
N LYS A 133 18.44 16.80 42.73
CA LYS A 133 17.08 16.31 43.03
C LYS A 133 16.08 16.64 41.92
N GLU A 134 16.28 17.76 41.23
CA GLU A 134 15.42 18.18 40.12
C GLU A 134 15.63 17.30 38.90
N ASP A 135 16.90 16.98 38.58
CA ASP A 135 17.23 16.13 37.44
C ASP A 135 16.83 14.68 37.67
N ALA A 136 17.00 14.15 38.88
CA ALA A 136 16.52 12.82 39.25
C ALA A 136 14.98 12.73 39.11
N ALA A 137 14.25 13.72 39.63
CA ALA A 137 12.79 13.75 39.52
C ALA A 137 12.30 13.94 38.07
N TRP A 138 13.09 14.59 37.22
CA TRP A 138 12.79 14.70 35.79
C TRP A 138 13.03 13.36 35.08
N LEU A 139 14.17 12.72 35.34
CA LEU A 139 14.55 11.42 34.79
C LEU A 139 13.49 10.37 35.13
N ASP A 140 13.08 10.27 36.40
CA ASP A 140 12.05 9.33 36.85
C ASP A 140 10.72 9.53 36.10
N LYS A 141 10.30 10.80 35.90
CA LYS A 141 9.08 11.12 35.15
C LYS A 141 9.20 10.73 33.68
N THR A 142 10.36 10.97 33.06
CA THR A 142 10.58 10.62 31.65
C THR A 142 10.62 9.10 31.45
N LEU A 143 11.24 8.35 32.37
CA LEU A 143 11.24 6.89 32.31
C LEU A 143 9.83 6.32 32.54
N ALA A 144 9.06 6.87 33.47
CA ALA A 144 7.66 6.47 33.66
C ALA A 144 6.80 6.74 32.41
N ARG A 145 7.03 7.87 31.72
CA ARG A 145 6.37 8.18 30.44
C ARG A 145 6.79 7.19 29.35
N HIS A 146 8.07 6.86 29.25
CA HIS A 146 8.60 5.88 28.29
C HIS A 146 7.98 4.50 28.50
N GLN A 147 7.89 4.03 29.74
CA GLN A 147 7.22 2.77 30.09
C GLN A 147 5.74 2.78 29.69
N GLN A 148 5.02 3.87 29.94
CA GLN A 148 3.63 4.02 29.53
C GLN A 148 3.48 3.92 28.00
N LEU A 149 4.39 4.54 27.24
CA LEU A 149 4.36 4.47 25.77
C LEU A 149 4.63 3.04 25.27
N LEU A 150 5.59 2.33 25.89
CA LEU A 150 5.85 0.93 25.58
C LEU A 150 4.65 0.03 25.88
N GLU A 151 3.96 0.24 27.01
CA GLU A 151 2.73 -0.49 27.35
C GLU A 151 1.60 -0.22 26.33
N GLN A 152 1.41 1.05 25.94
CA GLN A 152 0.43 1.43 24.92
C GLN A 152 0.71 0.80 23.55
N LEU A 153 1.98 0.63 23.21
CA LEU A 153 2.41 -0.04 21.97
C LEU A 153 2.40 -1.57 22.08
N GLY A 154 2.15 -2.13 23.28
CA GLY A 154 2.19 -3.57 23.52
C GLY A 154 3.59 -4.16 23.45
N LEU A 155 4.63 -3.33 23.63
CA LEU A 155 6.05 -3.75 23.63
C LEU A 155 6.55 -4.20 25.01
N LEU A 156 5.77 -4.00 26.07
CA LEU A 156 6.18 -4.26 27.45
C LEU A 156 5.76 -5.65 27.98
N ASP A 157 4.87 -6.37 27.29
CA ASP A 157 4.19 -7.54 27.85
C ASP A 157 4.86 -8.87 27.43
N ASP A 158 5.58 -9.49 28.37
CA ASP A 158 6.15 -10.84 28.24
C ASP A 158 5.06 -11.94 28.19
N GLU A 159 3.80 -11.62 28.51
CA GLU A 159 2.69 -12.59 28.49
C GLU A 159 2.28 -13.01 27.06
N ALA A 160 2.61 -12.20 26.04
CA ALA A 160 2.44 -12.57 24.63
C ALA A 160 3.48 -13.61 24.16
N GLU A 161 4.60 -13.76 24.86
CA GLU A 161 5.66 -14.71 24.52
C GLU A 161 5.23 -16.16 24.82
N ALA A 162 4.32 -16.37 25.78
CA ALA A 162 3.86 -17.70 26.17
C ALA A 162 3.02 -18.42 25.09
N GLU A 163 2.44 -17.68 24.14
CA GLU A 163 1.68 -18.24 23.01
C GLU A 163 2.52 -18.36 21.72
N SER A 164 3.78 -17.90 21.72
CA SER A 164 4.72 -17.96 20.58
C SER A 164 5.57 -19.25 20.52
N LEU A 165 5.25 -20.26 21.32
CA LEU A 165 5.96 -21.56 21.34
C LEU A 165 5.65 -22.49 20.14
N GLU A 166 5.06 -21.96 19.06
CA GLU A 166 4.95 -22.64 17.76
C GLU A 166 5.89 -22.03 16.68
N GLY A 167 6.62 -20.94 17.02
CA GLY A 167 7.51 -20.21 16.11
C GLY A 167 8.94 -20.77 16.01
N ASP A 168 9.41 -21.45 17.05
CA ASP A 168 10.75 -22.07 17.06
C ASP A 168 10.88 -23.20 16.03
N ASP A 169 9.79 -23.89 15.69
CA ASP A 169 9.77 -24.97 14.70
C ASP A 169 10.05 -24.47 13.28
N LEU A 170 9.67 -23.23 12.93
CA LEU A 170 9.91 -22.70 11.59
C LEU A 170 11.38 -22.32 11.36
N TRP A 171 12.02 -21.70 12.35
CA TRP A 171 13.44 -21.33 12.27
C TRP A 171 14.33 -22.56 12.38
N THR A 172 14.02 -23.48 13.29
CA THR A 172 14.74 -24.76 13.36
C THR A 172 14.50 -25.59 12.10
N ARG A 173 13.27 -25.76 11.60
CA ARG A 173 13.01 -26.43 10.31
C ARG A 173 13.75 -25.79 9.13
N PHE A 174 13.95 -24.47 9.12
CA PHE A 174 14.71 -23.80 8.07
C PHE A 174 16.21 -24.08 8.16
N MET A 175 16.78 -24.10 9.38
CA MET A 175 18.18 -24.45 9.60
C MET A 175 18.47 -25.94 9.43
N ASP A 176 17.51 -26.79 9.82
CA ASP A 176 17.58 -28.25 9.80
C ASP A 176 17.15 -28.83 8.44
N ALA A 177 16.50 -28.03 7.59
CA ALA A 177 16.40 -28.28 6.16
C ALA A 177 17.77 -28.05 5.51
N GLU A 178 18.73 -28.89 5.87
CA GLU A 178 20.02 -29.00 5.21
C GLU A 178 19.79 -29.19 3.71
N VAL A 179 20.15 -28.15 2.96
CA VAL A 179 20.29 -28.21 1.51
C VAL A 179 21.44 -29.16 1.24
N ASP A 180 21.14 -30.45 1.06
CA ASP A 180 22.13 -31.48 0.78
C ASP A 180 22.85 -31.16 -0.55
N PRO A 181 24.10 -30.68 -0.53
CA PRO A 181 24.78 -30.19 -1.73
C PRO A 181 25.12 -31.32 -2.69
N ALA A 182 24.99 -32.58 -2.27
CA ALA A 182 25.16 -33.77 -3.11
C ALA A 182 24.03 -33.96 -4.14
N GLN A 183 22.83 -33.39 -3.91
CA GLN A 183 21.70 -33.50 -4.84
C GLN A 183 21.87 -32.67 -6.12
N TYR A 184 22.85 -31.77 -6.17
CA TYR A 184 23.16 -30.90 -7.32
C TYR A 184 24.51 -31.20 -7.97
N GLN A 185 25.19 -32.28 -7.59
CA GLN A 185 26.33 -32.76 -8.36
C GLN A 185 25.79 -33.44 -9.62
N ASP A 186 25.66 -32.64 -10.68
CA ASP A 186 25.41 -33.09 -12.05
C ASP A 186 26.29 -34.29 -12.34
N GLN A 187 25.66 -35.46 -12.51
CA GLN A 187 26.32 -36.61 -13.09
C GLN A 187 26.69 -36.21 -14.51
N GLU A 188 27.96 -35.83 -14.71
CA GLU A 188 28.54 -35.70 -16.04
C GLU A 188 28.37 -37.05 -16.74
N ASP A 189 27.34 -37.16 -17.57
CA ASP A 189 27.18 -38.25 -18.54
C ASP A 189 28.43 -38.27 -19.44
N LYS A 190 29.42 -39.08 -19.03
CA LYS A 190 30.58 -39.43 -19.85
C LYS A 190 30.06 -40.17 -21.08
N SER A 191 30.24 -39.52 -22.23
CA SER A 191 30.03 -40.07 -23.57
C SER A 191 31.04 -41.15 -23.92
#